data_AF-A0A8K0GYB3-F1
#
_entry.id   AF-A0A8K0GYB3-F1
#
_cell.length_a   1.000
_cell.length_b   1.000
_cell.length_c   1.000
_cell.angle_alpha   90.00
_cell.angle_beta   90.00
_cell.angle_gamma   90.00
#
_symmetry.space_group_name_H-M   'P 1'
#
loop_
_entity.id
_entity.type
_entity.pdbx_description
1 polymer ?
#
loop_
_entity_poly.entity_id
_entity_poly.type
_entity_poly.pdbx_seq_one_letter_code
_entity_poly.pdbx_strand_id
1 'polypeptide(L)'
;MDIILPHKRDGLQDVIENFNSNPKLLQEDFKLDTKIVNKLWIPKWRFSNDLVATELMKKLGLTLPFSYPDADFTEITDSPIGEELYIKEIFQRSVIEVNEEGAVAAAVTCAMGVAGCARPPPERITFIADHPFMFMIKEIVSGAVIFTGAVLNPLSTT
;
A
#
# COMPACT_ATOMS: atom_id res chain seq x y z
N MET A 1 -7.67 -4.13 1.91
CA MET A 1 -6.94 -2.87 1.78
C MET A 1 -6.89 -2.25 3.15
N ASP A 2 -5.70 -1.89 3.58
CA ASP A 2 -5.47 -1.32 4.91
C ASP A 2 -5.17 0.17 4.74
N ILE A 3 -5.78 1.00 5.60
CA ILE A 3 -5.50 2.44 5.68
C ILE A 3 -4.92 2.71 7.06
N ILE A 4 -3.68 3.20 7.08
CA ILE A 4 -2.96 3.55 8.30
C ILE A 4 -2.97 5.07 8.40
N LEU A 5 -3.83 5.57 9.28
CA LEU A 5 -4.00 7.00 9.57
C LEU A 5 -3.24 7.34 10.86
N PRO A 6 -2.20 8.19 10.81
CA PRO A 6 -1.54 8.67 12.01
C PRO A 6 -2.52 9.42 12.94
N HIS A 7 -2.25 9.45 14.24
CA HIS A 7 -3.06 10.30 15.14
C HIS A 7 -2.75 11.79 15.00
N LYS A 8 -1.52 12.14 14.65
CA LYS A 8 -1.08 13.54 14.40
C LYS A 8 -1.25 13.87 12.92
N ARG A 9 -1.70 15.09 12.60
CA ARG A 9 -1.93 15.52 11.20
C ARG A 9 -0.66 15.47 10.34
N ASP A 10 0.51 15.64 10.93
CA ASP A 10 1.85 15.60 10.31
C ASP A 10 2.61 14.29 10.59
N GLY A 11 1.97 13.29 11.20
CA GLY A 11 2.62 12.05 11.66
C GLY A 11 2.87 10.99 10.59
N LEU A 12 2.62 11.28 9.31
CA LEU A 12 2.81 10.30 8.24
C LEU A 12 4.27 9.87 8.10
N GLN A 13 5.20 10.81 8.28
CA GLN A 13 6.63 10.52 8.21
C GLN A 13 7.04 9.50 9.30
N ASP A 14 6.56 9.70 10.53
CA ASP A 14 6.79 8.77 11.66
C ASP A 14 6.28 7.35 11.33
N VAL A 15 5.12 7.26 10.68
CA VAL A 15 4.57 5.97 10.24
C VAL A 15 5.48 5.32 9.20
N ILE A 16 5.92 6.07 8.17
CA ILE A 16 6.80 5.53 7.12
C ILE A 16 8.13 5.07 7.72
N GLU A 17 8.72 5.85 8.64
CA GLU A 17 9.97 5.49 9.31
C GLU A 17 9.85 4.23 10.17
N ASN A 18 8.69 4.03 10.82
CA ASN A 18 8.40 2.80 11.55
C ASN A 18 8.37 1.57 10.62
N PHE A 19 7.72 1.68 9.45
CA PHE A 19 7.72 0.61 8.44
C PHE A 19 9.11 0.33 7.85
N ASN A 20 9.90 1.37 7.60
CA ASN A 20 11.28 1.22 7.12
C ASN A 20 12.18 0.54 8.15
N SER A 21 12.00 0.87 9.44
CA SER A 21 12.79 0.30 10.54
C SER A 21 12.38 -1.12 10.89
N ASN A 22 11.13 -1.51 10.59
CA ASN A 22 10.62 -2.86 10.80
C ASN A 22 9.86 -3.39 9.56
N PRO A 23 10.58 -3.91 8.55
CA PRO A 23 9.98 -4.39 7.31
C PRO A 23 8.96 -5.53 7.49
N LYS A 24 8.98 -6.22 8.64
CA LYS A 24 8.00 -7.29 8.95
C LYS A 24 6.57 -6.77 9.02
N LEU A 25 6.39 -5.48 9.31
CA LEU A 25 5.07 -4.82 9.34
C LEU A 25 4.34 -4.91 7.98
N LEU A 26 5.08 -5.07 6.88
CA LEU A 26 4.48 -5.26 5.55
C LEU A 26 3.77 -6.61 5.44
N GLN A 27 4.36 -7.65 6.03
CA GLN A 27 3.86 -9.03 6.01
C GLN A 27 2.99 -9.37 7.23
N GLU A 28 2.96 -8.49 8.24
CA GLU A 28 2.17 -8.71 9.44
C GLU A 28 0.69 -8.69 9.13
N ASP A 29 -0.01 -9.71 9.65
CA ASP A 29 -1.45 -9.73 9.72
C ASP A 29 -1.86 -8.99 10.99
N PHE A 30 -2.25 -7.72 10.83
CA PHE A 30 -2.69 -6.91 11.95
C PHE A 30 -3.94 -7.57 12.54
N LYS A 31 -3.82 -8.10 13.76
CA LYS A 31 -4.97 -8.61 14.52
C LYS A 31 -5.86 -7.45 14.93
N LEU A 32 -6.70 -7.00 14.02
CA LEU A 32 -7.62 -5.89 14.22
C LEU A 32 -8.91 -6.39 14.87
N ASP A 33 -9.35 -5.67 15.90
CA ASP A 33 -10.66 -5.89 16.49
C ASP A 33 -11.75 -5.27 15.61
N THR A 34 -12.78 -6.04 15.28
CA THR A 34 -13.98 -5.50 14.63
C THR A 34 -14.75 -4.63 15.62
N LYS A 35 -14.87 -3.33 15.31
CA LYS A 35 -15.61 -2.33 16.11
C LYS A 35 -16.72 -1.68 15.30
N ILE A 36 -17.77 -1.22 15.97
CA ILE A 36 -18.83 -0.43 15.33
C ILE A 36 -18.32 0.99 15.10
N VAL A 37 -18.29 1.41 13.83
CA VAL A 37 -17.86 2.75 13.42
C VAL A 37 -19.07 3.68 13.38
N ASN A 38 -19.01 4.80 14.09
CA ASN A 38 -20.09 5.80 14.09
C ASN A 38 -19.95 6.81 12.96
N LYS A 39 -18.72 7.18 12.62
CA LYS A 39 -18.40 8.08 11.51
C LYS A 39 -17.17 7.56 10.77
N LEU A 40 -17.36 7.29 9.48
CA LEU A 40 -16.32 6.86 8.56
C LEU A 40 -16.21 7.89 7.44
N TRP A 41 -15.04 8.48 7.27
CA TRP A 41 -14.75 9.37 6.15
C TRP A 41 -13.41 8.99 5.53
N ILE A 42 -13.46 8.56 4.29
CA ILE A 42 -12.32 8.21 3.46
C ILE A 42 -12.49 9.03 2.17
N PRO A 43 -11.52 9.87 1.77
CA PRO A 43 -11.64 10.63 0.53
C PRO A 43 -11.63 9.68 -0.66
N LYS A 44 -12.19 10.09 -1.80
CA LYS A 44 -11.87 9.45 -3.10
C LYS A 44 -10.52 9.98 -3.57
N TRP A 45 -9.75 9.15 -4.26
CA TRP A 45 -8.53 9.61 -4.92
C TRP A 45 -8.22 8.79 -6.15
N ARG A 46 -7.44 9.39 -7.03
CA ARG A 46 -6.88 8.73 -8.20
C ARG A 46 -5.53 9.35 -8.51
N PHE A 47 -4.50 8.54 -8.60
CA PHE A 47 -3.18 9.00 -9.02
C PHE A 47 -2.43 7.91 -9.77
N SER A 48 -1.50 8.34 -10.61
CA SER A 48 -0.56 7.47 -11.29
C SER A 48 0.87 7.80 -10.89
N ASN A 49 1.74 6.79 -10.93
CA ASN A 49 3.16 6.94 -10.67
C ASN A 49 3.96 6.19 -11.72
N ASP A 50 4.83 6.92 -12.40
CA ASP A 50 5.80 6.40 -13.36
C ASP A 50 7.18 6.45 -12.69
N LEU A 51 7.82 5.29 -12.57
CA LEU A 51 9.08 5.12 -11.87
C LEU A 51 10.12 4.46 -12.78
N VAL A 52 11.27 5.11 -12.92
CA VAL A 52 12.47 4.46 -13.45
C VAL A 52 13.18 3.78 -12.29
N ALA A 53 12.96 2.46 -12.15
CA ALA A 53 13.39 1.70 -10.98
C ALA A 53 14.90 1.42 -10.95
N THR A 54 15.58 1.53 -12.09
CA THR A 54 17.01 1.26 -12.25
C THR A 54 17.88 2.01 -11.24
N GLU A 55 17.70 3.32 -11.12
CA GLU A 55 18.54 4.12 -10.23
C GLU A 55 18.25 3.86 -8.75
N LEU A 56 17.01 3.51 -8.41
CA LEU A 56 16.67 3.10 -7.04
C LEU A 56 17.27 1.72 -6.71
N MET A 57 17.15 0.75 -7.60
CA MET A 57 17.72 -0.58 -7.41
C MET A 57 19.24 -0.54 -7.27
N LYS A 58 19.94 0.28 -8.07
CA LYS A 58 21.37 0.54 -7.92
C LYS A 58 21.71 1.13 -6.55
N LYS A 59 20.95 2.13 -6.09
CA LYS A 59 21.13 2.73 -4.75
C LYS A 59 20.90 1.73 -3.61
N LEU A 60 20.03 0.74 -3.82
CA LEU A 60 19.77 -0.36 -2.89
C LEU A 60 20.83 -1.48 -2.95
N GLY A 61 21.82 -1.38 -3.86
CA GLY A 61 22.95 -2.30 -3.96
C GLY A 61 22.85 -3.29 -5.14
N LEU A 62 21.76 -3.30 -5.90
CA LEU A 62 21.64 -4.13 -7.10
C LEU A 62 22.28 -3.40 -8.30
N THR A 63 23.55 -3.68 -8.58
CA THR A 63 24.31 -2.99 -9.64
C THR A 63 24.70 -3.89 -10.80
N LEU A 64 25.01 -5.17 -10.54
CA LEU A 64 25.50 -6.13 -11.54
C LEU A 64 24.59 -6.24 -12.78
N PRO A 65 23.25 -6.37 -12.66
CA PRO A 65 22.36 -6.48 -13.83
C PRO A 65 22.41 -5.29 -14.79
N PHE A 66 22.89 -4.13 -14.32
CA PHE A 66 22.90 -2.88 -15.07
C PHE A 66 24.30 -2.49 -15.58
N SER A 67 25.32 -3.31 -15.31
CA SER A 67 26.72 -2.97 -15.56
C SER A 67 27.21 -3.68 -16.81
N TYR A 68 27.51 -2.95 -17.88
CA TYR A 68 28.14 -3.53 -19.07
C TYR A 68 29.67 -3.36 -18.98
N PRO A 69 30.50 -4.40 -19.23
CA PRO A 69 30.15 -5.75 -19.68
C PRO A 69 29.96 -6.78 -18.54
N ASP A 70 29.97 -6.35 -17.28
CA ASP A 70 30.00 -7.27 -16.13
C ASP A 70 28.67 -8.01 -15.85
N ALA A 71 27.57 -7.59 -16.47
CA ALA A 71 26.26 -8.21 -16.32
C ALA A 71 26.26 -9.62 -16.89
N ASP A 72 25.72 -10.57 -16.13
CA ASP A 72 25.60 -11.96 -16.56
C ASP A 72 24.13 -12.31 -16.79
N PHE A 73 23.78 -12.44 -18.07
CA PHE A 73 22.47 -12.89 -18.54
C PHE A 73 22.59 -14.05 -19.52
N THR A 74 23.66 -14.83 -19.42
CA THR A 74 23.93 -15.99 -20.29
C THR A 74 22.81 -17.02 -20.25
N GLU A 75 22.15 -17.20 -19.10
CA GLU A 75 21.00 -18.13 -18.94
C GLU A 75 19.69 -17.64 -19.58
N ILE A 76 19.63 -16.42 -20.13
CA ILE A 76 18.46 -15.92 -20.87
C ILE A 76 18.45 -16.46 -22.31
N THR A 77 19.61 -16.73 -22.91
CA THR A 77 19.71 -17.16 -24.31
C THR A 77 20.96 -17.98 -24.57
N ASP A 78 20.82 -19.06 -25.35
CA ASP A 78 21.96 -19.88 -25.82
C ASP A 78 22.83 -19.17 -26.88
N SER A 79 22.50 -17.94 -27.26
CA SER A 79 23.25 -17.14 -28.23
C SER A 79 24.48 -16.50 -27.58
N PRO A 80 25.63 -16.38 -28.28
CA PRO A 80 26.80 -15.64 -27.78
C PRO A 80 26.51 -14.18 -27.40
N ILE A 81 25.40 -13.61 -27.90
CA ILE A 81 24.92 -12.28 -27.52
C ILE A 81 24.60 -12.20 -26.02
N GLY A 82 24.32 -13.34 -25.36
CA GLY A 82 24.07 -13.44 -23.93
C GLY A 82 25.19 -12.84 -23.06
N GLU A 83 26.43 -12.90 -23.53
CA GLU A 83 27.61 -12.29 -22.88
C GLU A 83 27.64 -10.76 -22.97
N GLU A 84 26.84 -10.18 -23.86
CA GLU A 84 26.72 -8.72 -24.06
C GLU A 84 25.41 -8.14 -23.51
N LEU A 85 24.51 -9.00 -23.00
CA LEU A 85 23.23 -8.56 -22.47
C LEU A 85 23.41 -7.85 -21.13
N TYR A 86 22.68 -6.75 -20.95
CA TYR A 86 22.55 -6.06 -19.68
C TYR A 86 21.20 -5.33 -19.63
N ILE A 87 20.72 -5.03 -18.43
CA ILE A 87 19.52 -4.22 -18.27
C ILE A 87 19.91 -2.75 -18.43
N LYS A 88 19.40 -2.11 -19.48
CA LYS A 88 19.54 -0.67 -19.66
C LYS A 88 18.70 0.09 -18.64
N GLU A 89 17.38 -0.12 -18.65
CA GLU A 89 16.42 0.59 -17.81
C GLU A 89 15.22 -0.30 -17.45
N ILE A 90 14.65 -0.08 -16.25
CA ILE A 90 13.42 -0.71 -15.77
C ILE A 90 12.39 0.38 -15.55
N PHE A 91 11.27 0.29 -16.26
CA PHE A 91 10.14 1.20 -16.14
C PHE A 91 8.98 0.51 -15.43
N GLN A 92 8.50 1.12 -14.35
CA GLN A 92 7.31 0.69 -13.64
C GLN A 92 6.28 1.82 -13.66
N ARG A 93 5.11 1.52 -14.23
CA ARG A 93 3.93 2.40 -14.19
C ARG A 93 2.87 1.79 -13.30
N SER A 94 2.27 2.60 -12.44
CA SER A 94 1.25 2.15 -11.48
C SER A 94 0.13 3.17 -11.42
N VAL A 95 -1.11 2.70 -11.32
CA VAL A 95 -2.30 3.54 -11.24
C VAL A 95 -3.20 2.99 -10.15
N ILE A 96 -3.68 3.85 -9.26
CA ILE A 96 -4.67 3.50 -8.25
C ILE A 96 -5.84 4.48 -8.31
N GLU A 97 -7.04 3.94 -8.19
CA GLU A 97 -8.28 4.69 -8.10
C GLU A 97 -9.12 4.10 -6.97
N VAL A 98 -9.51 4.94 -6.02
CA VAL A 98 -10.41 4.56 -4.93
C VAL A 98 -11.65 5.44 -5.00
N ASN A 99 -12.78 4.78 -5.26
CA ASN A 99 -14.12 5.33 -5.31
C ASN A 99 -15.08 4.34 -4.60
N GLU A 100 -16.34 4.70 -4.44
CA GLU A 100 -17.35 3.88 -3.75
C GLU A 100 -17.74 2.62 -4.53
N GLU A 101 -17.55 2.62 -5.85
CA GLU A 101 -17.86 1.48 -6.73
C GLU A 101 -16.72 0.45 -6.77
N GLY A 102 -15.48 0.84 -6.48
CA GLY A 102 -14.31 -0.06 -6.40
C GLY A 102 -14.12 -0.68 -5.02
N ALA A 103 -14.77 -0.12 -4.00
CA ALA A 103 -14.86 -0.65 -2.64
C ALA A 103 -16.33 -1.01 -2.33
N VAL A 104 -16.98 -1.78 -3.24
CA VAL A 104 -18.42 -2.08 -3.17
C VAL A 104 -18.82 -2.54 -1.78
N ALA A 105 -19.53 -1.64 -1.13
CA ALA A 105 -20.17 -1.76 0.16
C ALA A 105 -20.92 -3.09 0.36
N ALA A 106 -20.25 -4.07 0.97
CA ALA A 106 -20.88 -5.22 1.63
C ALA A 106 -21.26 -4.91 3.10
N ALA A 107 -21.60 -3.67 3.42
CA ALA A 107 -21.94 -3.26 4.79
C ALA A 107 -23.34 -2.63 4.85
N VAL A 108 -24.36 -3.40 4.52
CA VAL A 108 -25.70 -3.19 5.10
C VAL A 108 -26.00 -4.41 5.95
N THR A 109 -25.45 -4.45 7.17
CA THR A 109 -25.91 -5.38 8.21
C THR A 109 -26.64 -4.57 9.26
N CYS A 110 -27.95 -4.39 9.04
CA CYS A 110 -28.83 -3.78 10.03
C CYS A 110 -29.28 -4.87 11.01
N ALA A 111 -28.69 -4.92 12.20
CA ALA A 111 -29.19 -5.75 13.29
C ALA A 111 -30.31 -5.00 14.02
N MET A 112 -31.56 -5.21 13.61
CA MET A 112 -32.72 -4.83 14.44
C MET A 112 -32.98 -5.95 15.45
N GLY A 113 -32.58 -5.71 16.70
CA GLY A 113 -32.93 -6.55 17.83
C GLY A 113 -33.35 -5.69 19.02
N VAL A 114 -34.65 -5.61 19.28
CA VAL A 114 -35.20 -5.08 20.52
C VAL A 114 -35.45 -6.27 21.45
N ALA A 115 -34.67 -6.39 22.53
CA ALA A 115 -35.10 -6.90 23.85
C ALA A 115 -33.90 -7.22 24.76
N GLY A 116 -33.97 -6.75 26.01
CA GLY A 116 -33.31 -7.38 27.17
C GLY A 116 -32.00 -6.74 27.63
N CYS A 117 -32.02 -6.25 28.88
CA CYS A 117 -30.91 -5.88 29.78
C CYS A 117 -29.77 -5.04 29.18
N ALA A 118 -29.70 -3.77 29.58
CA ALA A 118 -28.74 -2.76 29.11
C ALA A 118 -27.28 -3.16 29.31
N ARG A 119 -26.70 -3.84 28.32
CA ARG A 119 -25.25 -3.85 28.08
C ARG A 119 -24.84 -2.41 27.74
N PRO A 120 -23.75 -1.86 28.30
CA PRO A 120 -23.28 -0.54 27.87
C PRO A 120 -23.13 -0.55 26.34
N PRO A 121 -23.58 0.52 25.66
CA PRO A 121 -23.54 0.57 24.21
C PRO A 121 -22.10 0.31 23.75
N PRO A 122 -21.91 -0.52 22.69
CA PRO A 122 -20.58 -0.83 22.20
C PRO A 122 -19.80 0.46 21.93
N GLU A 123 -18.52 0.47 22.31
CA GLU A 123 -17.63 1.59 22.10
C GLU A 123 -17.61 1.96 20.61
N ARG A 124 -17.99 3.20 20.33
CA ARG A 124 -18.15 3.71 18.97
C ARG A 124 -16.87 4.42 18.56
N ILE A 125 -16.22 3.92 17.52
CA ILE A 125 -15.02 4.57 16.99
C ILE A 125 -15.37 5.51 15.83
N THR A 126 -14.54 6.53 15.64
CA THR A 126 -14.62 7.47 14.52
C THR A 126 -13.33 7.38 13.73
N PHE A 127 -13.43 7.17 12.42
CA PHE A 127 -12.29 7.13 11.51
C PHE A 127 -12.50 8.18 10.42
N ILE A 128 -11.67 9.23 10.42
CA ILE A 128 -11.76 10.36 9.49
C ILE A 128 -10.38 10.59 8.91
N ALA A 129 -10.15 10.18 7.66
CA ALA A 129 -8.89 10.35 6.97
C ALA A 129 -8.74 11.76 6.35
N ASP A 130 -8.76 12.81 7.19
CA ASP A 130 -8.70 14.25 6.82
C ASP A 130 -7.29 14.87 6.74
N HIS A 131 -6.27 14.04 6.78
CA HIS A 131 -4.87 14.42 6.70
C HIS A 131 -4.05 13.26 6.13
N PRO A 132 -2.76 13.46 5.78
CA PRO A 132 -1.98 12.47 5.07
C PRO A 132 -1.94 11.09 5.75
N PHE A 133 -2.16 10.04 4.96
CA PHE A 133 -2.22 8.66 5.43
C PHE A 133 -1.49 7.70 4.49
N MET A 134 -1.09 6.55 5.01
CA MET A 134 -0.52 5.45 4.23
C MET A 134 -1.62 4.43 3.91
N PHE A 135 -1.52 3.75 2.78
CA PHE A 135 -2.37 2.62 2.46
C PHE A 135 -1.56 1.43 1.93
N MET A 136 -2.16 0.25 2.02
CA MET A 136 -1.58 -0.99 1.54
C MET A 136 -2.67 -1.91 0.99
N ILE A 137 -2.40 -2.54 -0.15
CA ILE A 137 -3.23 -3.59 -0.73
C ILE A 137 -2.43 -4.88 -0.65
N LYS A 138 -2.94 -5.82 0.13
CA LYS A 138 -2.36 -7.15 0.27
C LYS A 138 -3.30 -8.21 -0.28
N GLU A 139 -2.73 -9.29 -0.79
CA GLU A 139 -3.44 -10.54 -0.99
C GLU A 139 -3.56 -11.25 0.37
N ILE A 140 -4.77 -11.65 0.76
CA ILE A 140 -5.09 -12.04 2.13
C ILE A 140 -4.45 -13.39 2.50
N VAL A 141 -4.34 -14.33 1.56
CA VAL A 141 -3.89 -15.70 1.85
C VAL A 141 -2.37 -15.81 1.93
N SER A 142 -1.67 -15.23 0.96
CA SER A 142 -0.20 -15.23 0.88
C SER A 142 0.45 -14.12 1.68
N GLY A 143 -0.29 -13.08 2.05
CA GLY A 143 0.24 -11.87 2.68
C GLY A 143 1.08 -11.00 1.72
N ALA A 144 1.09 -11.30 0.42
CA ALA A 144 1.87 -10.55 -0.56
C ALA A 144 1.34 -9.11 -0.68
N VAL A 145 2.24 -8.14 -0.56
CA VAL A 145 1.93 -6.72 -0.78
C VAL A 145 1.88 -6.46 -2.28
N ILE A 146 0.69 -6.13 -2.78
CA ILE A 146 0.45 -5.79 -4.19
C ILE A 146 0.72 -4.31 -4.43
N PHE A 147 0.22 -3.46 -3.53
CA PHE A 147 0.44 -2.01 -3.59
C PHE A 147 0.72 -1.45 -2.21
N THR A 148 1.58 -0.44 -2.16
CA THR A 148 1.74 0.45 -1.02
C THR A 148 1.91 1.87 -1.52
N GLY A 149 1.44 2.84 -0.74
CA GLY A 149 1.59 4.24 -1.07
C GLY A 149 1.08 5.14 0.05
N ALA A 150 1.25 6.44 -0.16
CA ALA A 150 0.75 7.45 0.75
C ALA A 150 -0.10 8.48 -0.01
N VAL A 151 -1.19 8.90 0.61
CA VAL A 151 -2.06 9.96 0.10
C VAL A 151 -1.70 11.23 0.87
N LEU A 152 -0.99 12.16 0.22
CA LEU A 152 -0.68 13.47 0.80
C LEU A 152 -1.80 14.47 0.53
N ASN A 153 -2.36 14.44 -0.68
CA ASN A 153 -3.46 15.29 -1.10
C ASN A 153 -4.38 14.51 -2.07
N PRO A 154 -5.61 14.16 -1.66
CA PRO A 154 -6.54 13.38 -2.49
C PRO A 154 -7.08 14.14 -3.70
N LEU A 155 -6.95 15.47 -3.73
CA LEU A 155 -7.39 16.32 -4.84
C LEU A 155 -6.32 16.51 -5.92
N SER A 156 -5.08 16.08 -5.66
CA SER A 156 -4.00 16.19 -6.64
C SER A 156 -4.16 15.11 -7.69
N THR A 157 -4.66 15.49 -8.86
CA THR A 157 -4.66 14.63 -10.04
C THR A 157 -3.27 14.71 -10.68
N THR A 158 -2.49 13.65 -10.62
CA THR A 158 -1.21 13.52 -11.35
C THR A 158 -1.16 12.19 -12.07
#